data_AF-A0A3N5GUR8-F1
#
_entry.id   AF-A0A3N5GUR8-F1
#
_cell.length_a   1.000
_cell.length_b   1.000
_cell.length_c   1.000
_cell.angle_alpha   90.00
_cell.angle_beta   90.00
_cell.angle_gamma   90.00
#
_symmetry.space_group_name_H-M   'P 1'
#
loop_
_entity.id
_entity.type
_entity.pdbx_description
1 polymer ?
#
loop_
_entity_poly.entity_id
_entity_poly.type
_entity_poly.pdbx_seq_one_letter_code
_entity_poly.pdbx_strand_id
1 'polypeptide(L)'
;MELLVGALRDALQRVGSDGRVPREIASRLRAAVVQQRRGREMTSSGDLIGALPAFDTLPEAARQSLFATVASDDSWSMALRRANWRQALTRAIRTAALRISRRHRRAKAVLEQVEFLFLYWQARVVHVLYRKALAWRGWSSRTPKLAAALTIAGLDARAIASSYLRGAPQPLDTAGYWHDAGRHGTVGVVLGIDFIVNDEGVWFVESNLNAGLMEERSRLYAIDPFVTNLVRFARQNGYASMVFLACNDVPVDDTMATRIEETALAAGLRASVLEDRYAPQRRLSQTFLVPPPEARTLVVRSKMFHTSFDALFHHKTLSYHAIESYQRAFRDRDVRLPSNGAGSIPEIVAMRGPFPNLVCKFPERDQGQGVFFLRVPSLARARAIIADTKEMNRHSVANVWTKLRYRFKLEEQEPMFQTYVPSSLLEGRRLSIARAHVLATPVGIQFLSAHRIVSNRPVPESLAEGLVTDPAPFIVNYSLDSEHALMPPEEERMVEKAALSVARALCWAVESRFQTGPAG
;
A
#
# COMPACT_ATOMS: atom_id res chain seq x y z
N MET A 1 -22.53 -11.31 -13.75
CA MET A 1 -21.77 -11.73 -12.54
C MET A 1 -21.94 -13.21 -12.13
N GLU A 2 -23.15 -13.71 -11.92
CA GLU A 2 -23.41 -15.05 -11.33
C GLU A 2 -22.72 -16.22 -12.04
N LEU A 3 -22.70 -16.22 -13.37
CA LEU A 3 -22.04 -17.27 -14.17
C LEU A 3 -20.54 -17.37 -13.89
N LEU A 4 -19.85 -16.24 -13.67
CA LEU A 4 -18.43 -16.24 -13.34
C LEU A 4 -18.21 -16.80 -11.93
N VAL A 5 -19.02 -16.37 -10.97
CA VAL A 5 -18.96 -16.87 -9.59
C VAL A 5 -19.19 -18.38 -9.55
N GLY A 6 -20.20 -18.88 -10.26
CA GLY A 6 -20.47 -20.31 -10.37
C GLY A 6 -19.28 -21.09 -10.96
N ALA A 7 -18.70 -20.59 -12.06
CA ALA A 7 -17.53 -21.23 -12.67
C ALA A 7 -16.28 -21.21 -11.78
N LEU A 8 -16.06 -20.15 -11.01
CA LEU A 8 -14.98 -20.05 -10.04
C LEU A 8 -15.18 -21.01 -8.86
N ARG A 9 -16.40 -21.11 -8.34
CA ARG A 9 -16.76 -22.07 -7.29
C ARG A 9 -16.48 -23.50 -7.74
N ASP A 10 -16.90 -23.85 -8.95
CA ASP A 10 -16.63 -25.17 -9.53
C ASP A 10 -15.12 -25.42 -9.71
N ALA A 11 -14.36 -24.40 -10.12
CA ALA A 11 -12.91 -24.51 -10.28
C ALA A 11 -12.20 -24.78 -8.94
N LEU A 12 -12.66 -24.14 -7.85
CA LEU A 12 -12.15 -24.37 -6.51
C LEU A 12 -12.56 -25.74 -5.95
N GLN A 13 -13.79 -26.18 -6.21
CA GLN A 13 -14.31 -27.46 -5.67
C GLN A 13 -13.78 -28.71 -6.39
N ARG A 14 -13.29 -28.56 -7.63
CA ARG A 14 -12.90 -29.70 -8.47
C ARG A 14 -11.48 -29.62 -9.00
N VAL A 15 -10.63 -28.80 -8.38
CA VAL A 15 -9.20 -28.77 -8.69
C VAL A 15 -8.57 -30.13 -8.37
N GLY A 16 -7.73 -30.63 -9.28
CA GLY A 16 -7.00 -31.87 -9.09
C GLY A 16 -5.93 -31.75 -8.01
N SER A 17 -5.41 -32.89 -7.54
CA SER A 17 -4.29 -32.93 -6.58
C SER A 17 -3.01 -32.29 -7.11
N ASP A 18 -2.87 -32.15 -8.43
CA ASP A 18 -1.78 -31.44 -9.10
C ASP A 18 -2.02 -29.91 -9.23
N GLY A 19 -3.10 -29.42 -8.64
CA GLY A 19 -3.52 -28.02 -8.66
C GLY A 19 -4.07 -27.53 -10.00
N ARG A 20 -4.47 -28.44 -10.90
CA ARG A 20 -5.07 -28.09 -12.21
C ARG A 20 -6.59 -28.12 -12.19
N VAL A 21 -7.16 -27.19 -12.94
CA VAL A 21 -8.60 -27.11 -13.17
C VAL A 21 -8.98 -28.05 -14.34
N PRO A 22 -9.97 -28.94 -14.18
CA PRO A 22 -10.44 -29.82 -15.24
C PRO A 22 -10.90 -29.07 -16.50
N ARG A 23 -10.76 -29.72 -17.66
CA ARG A 23 -10.99 -29.10 -18.98
C ARG A 23 -12.38 -28.49 -19.13
N GLU A 24 -13.40 -29.21 -18.70
CA GLU A 24 -14.80 -28.76 -18.76
C GLU A 24 -15.03 -27.49 -17.93
N ILE A 25 -14.41 -27.39 -16.75
CA ILE A 25 -14.55 -26.26 -15.85
C ILE A 25 -13.77 -25.05 -16.39
N ALA A 26 -12.54 -25.27 -16.86
CA ALA A 26 -11.74 -24.23 -17.48
C ALA A 26 -12.43 -23.61 -18.70
N SER A 27 -13.12 -24.42 -19.51
CA SER A 27 -13.91 -23.92 -20.65
C SER A 27 -15.12 -23.09 -20.21
N ARG A 28 -15.88 -23.54 -19.19
CA ARG A 28 -16.98 -22.76 -18.62
C ARG A 28 -16.51 -21.44 -18.03
N LEU A 29 -15.39 -21.45 -17.29
CA LEU A 29 -14.79 -20.25 -16.72
C LEU A 29 -14.42 -19.24 -17.80
N ARG A 30 -13.74 -19.67 -18.87
CA ARG A 30 -13.42 -18.80 -20.01
C ARG A 30 -14.67 -18.20 -20.65
N ALA A 31 -15.71 -19.01 -20.87
CA ALA A 31 -16.97 -18.53 -21.43
C ALA A 31 -17.62 -17.46 -20.53
N ALA A 32 -17.67 -17.70 -19.22
CA ALA A 32 -18.19 -16.74 -18.25
C ALA A 32 -17.39 -15.43 -18.23
N VAL A 33 -16.06 -15.49 -18.30
CA VAL A 33 -15.20 -14.30 -18.40
C VAL A 33 -15.47 -13.52 -19.70
N VAL A 34 -15.62 -14.20 -20.84
CA VAL A 34 -15.96 -13.53 -22.11
C VAL A 34 -17.32 -12.84 -22.02
N GLN A 35 -18.33 -13.50 -21.45
CA GLN A 35 -19.67 -12.96 -21.32
C GLN A 35 -19.68 -11.72 -20.41
N GLN A 36 -19.03 -11.78 -19.26
CA GLN A 36 -18.91 -10.64 -18.35
C GLN A 36 -18.23 -9.45 -19.02
N ARG A 37 -17.12 -9.69 -19.75
CA ARG A 37 -16.41 -8.63 -20.50
C ARG A 37 -17.28 -8.01 -21.59
N ARG A 38 -18.12 -8.79 -22.27
CA ARG A 38 -19.08 -8.28 -23.27
C ARG A 38 -20.17 -7.41 -22.64
N GLY A 39 -20.65 -7.79 -21.46
CA GLY A 39 -21.63 -7.01 -20.70
C GLY A 39 -21.10 -5.67 -20.16
N ARG A 40 -19.78 -5.44 -20.23
CA ARG A 40 -19.10 -4.29 -19.61
C ARG A 40 -19.39 -4.13 -18.11
N GLU A 41 -19.88 -5.19 -17.46
CA GLU A 41 -19.99 -5.27 -16.01
C GLU A 41 -18.58 -5.44 -15.44
N MET A 42 -18.04 -4.38 -14.86
CA MET A 42 -16.85 -4.48 -14.02
C MET A 42 -17.29 -5.06 -12.67
N THR A 43 -16.85 -6.28 -12.38
CA THR A 43 -16.99 -6.85 -11.03
C THR A 43 -15.65 -6.72 -10.34
N SER A 44 -15.64 -6.10 -9.16
CA SER A 44 -14.40 -5.92 -8.42
C SER A 44 -13.89 -7.26 -7.89
N SER A 45 -12.58 -7.38 -7.63
CA SER A 45 -12.04 -8.58 -6.97
C SER A 45 -12.70 -8.82 -5.61
N GLY A 46 -13.13 -7.75 -4.91
CA GLY A 46 -13.83 -7.85 -3.64
C GLY A 46 -15.19 -8.55 -3.77
N ASP A 47 -15.99 -8.16 -4.76
CA ASP A 47 -17.30 -8.78 -5.02
C ASP A 47 -17.17 -10.26 -5.39
N LEU A 48 -16.18 -10.59 -6.23
CA LEU A 48 -15.88 -11.97 -6.59
C LEU A 48 -15.49 -12.80 -5.36
N ILE A 49 -14.59 -12.27 -4.52
CA ILE A 49 -14.14 -12.94 -3.29
C ILE A 49 -15.29 -13.14 -2.32
N GLY A 50 -16.15 -12.14 -2.12
CA GLY A 50 -17.31 -12.22 -1.23
C GLY A 50 -18.32 -13.29 -1.63
N ALA A 51 -18.34 -13.69 -2.91
CA ALA A 51 -19.23 -14.72 -3.44
C ALA A 51 -18.63 -16.14 -3.47
N LEU A 52 -17.35 -16.29 -3.10
CA LEU A 52 -16.68 -17.59 -3.00
C LEU A 52 -17.17 -18.37 -1.76
N PRO A 53 -17.15 -19.72 -1.81
CA PRO A 53 -17.43 -20.54 -0.63
C PRO A 53 -16.42 -20.26 0.49
N ALA A 54 -16.76 -20.53 1.75
CA ALA A 54 -15.83 -20.34 2.86
C ALA A 54 -14.53 -21.15 2.66
N PHE A 55 -13.38 -20.53 2.93
CA PHE A 55 -12.07 -21.15 2.70
C PHE A 55 -11.92 -22.53 3.35
N ASP A 56 -12.42 -22.68 4.58
CA ASP A 56 -12.32 -23.93 5.35
C ASP A 56 -13.20 -25.06 4.80
N THR A 57 -14.13 -24.75 3.89
CA THR A 57 -14.99 -25.73 3.21
C THR A 57 -14.41 -26.20 1.86
N LEU A 58 -13.27 -25.64 1.45
CA LEU A 58 -12.62 -26.04 0.21
C LEU A 58 -11.90 -27.38 0.35
N PRO A 59 -11.84 -28.19 -0.72
CA PRO A 59 -10.98 -29.37 -0.76
C PRO A 59 -9.51 -29.01 -0.48
N GLU A 60 -8.79 -29.95 0.13
CA GLU A 60 -7.38 -29.75 0.50
C GLU A 60 -6.51 -29.32 -0.68
N ALA A 61 -6.68 -29.97 -1.84
CA ALA A 61 -5.95 -29.63 -3.06
C ALA A 61 -6.16 -28.16 -3.48
N ALA A 62 -7.35 -27.60 -3.24
CA ALA A 62 -7.65 -26.20 -3.52
C ALA A 62 -6.97 -25.26 -2.54
N ARG A 63 -7.04 -25.57 -1.24
CA ARG A 63 -6.35 -24.79 -0.20
C ARG A 63 -4.84 -24.74 -0.46
N GLN A 64 -4.21 -25.88 -0.72
CA GLN A 64 -2.79 -25.96 -1.06
C GLN A 64 -2.45 -25.20 -2.35
N SER A 65 -3.29 -25.31 -3.38
CA SER A 65 -3.09 -24.59 -4.64
C SER A 65 -3.20 -23.07 -4.49
N LEU A 66 -4.08 -22.59 -3.60
CA LEU A 66 -4.21 -21.18 -3.28
C LEU A 66 -2.98 -20.67 -2.52
N PHE A 67 -2.49 -21.40 -1.51
CA PHE A 67 -1.24 -21.04 -0.84
C PHE A 67 -0.05 -21.01 -1.81
N ALA A 68 0.07 -22.01 -2.69
CA ALA A 68 1.11 -22.05 -3.72
C ALA A 68 0.99 -20.88 -4.71
N THR A 69 -0.23 -20.44 -5.02
CA THR A 69 -0.49 -19.28 -5.89
C THR A 69 0.04 -18.00 -5.24
N VAL A 70 -0.30 -17.76 -3.98
CA VAL A 70 0.16 -16.58 -3.22
C VAL A 70 1.67 -16.60 -3.03
N ALA A 71 2.24 -17.73 -2.61
CA ALA A 71 3.68 -17.88 -2.43
C ALA A 71 4.46 -17.67 -3.75
N SER A 72 3.91 -18.14 -4.88
CA SER A 72 4.51 -17.91 -6.19
C SER A 72 4.46 -16.43 -6.58
N ASP A 73 3.34 -15.75 -6.35
CA ASP A 73 3.18 -14.33 -6.68
C ASP A 73 4.14 -13.46 -5.87
N ASP A 74 4.24 -13.70 -4.55
CA ASP A 74 5.19 -13.04 -3.66
C ASP A 74 6.64 -13.31 -4.09
N SER A 75 6.96 -14.56 -4.46
CA SER A 75 8.28 -14.92 -4.98
C SER A 75 8.62 -14.17 -6.27
N TRP A 76 7.69 -14.03 -7.20
CA TRP A 76 7.90 -13.27 -8.44
C TRP A 76 8.07 -11.78 -8.18
N SER A 77 7.29 -11.23 -7.24
CA SER A 77 7.43 -9.85 -6.78
C SER A 77 8.81 -9.58 -6.16
N MET A 78 9.39 -10.60 -5.50
CA MET A 78 10.69 -10.54 -4.84
C MET A 78 11.89 -10.94 -5.71
N ALA A 79 11.70 -11.78 -6.73
CA ALA A 79 12.79 -12.41 -7.51
C ALA A 79 13.77 -11.38 -8.09
N LEU A 80 13.26 -10.27 -8.63
CA LEU A 80 14.11 -9.22 -9.18
C LEU A 80 14.67 -8.25 -8.14
N ARG A 81 14.05 -8.17 -6.95
CA ARG A 81 14.61 -7.39 -5.86
C ARG A 81 15.83 -8.08 -5.25
N ARG A 82 15.91 -9.41 -5.36
CA ARG A 82 17.08 -10.22 -4.97
C ARG A 82 18.20 -10.21 -6.04
N ALA A 83 17.95 -9.72 -7.25
CA ALA A 83 18.91 -9.78 -8.34
C ALA A 83 19.99 -8.68 -8.23
N ASN A 84 21.24 -9.09 -7.95
CA ASN A 84 22.39 -8.19 -7.71
C ASN A 84 22.77 -7.28 -8.90
N TRP A 85 22.49 -7.70 -10.14
CA TRP A 85 22.88 -6.96 -11.35
C TRP A 85 22.19 -5.58 -11.46
N ARG A 86 20.98 -5.45 -10.91
CA ARG A 86 20.23 -4.19 -10.85
C ARG A 86 21.02 -3.09 -10.13
N GLN A 87 21.70 -3.45 -9.04
CA GLN A 87 22.49 -2.49 -8.26
C GLN A 87 23.82 -2.15 -8.90
N ALA A 88 24.48 -3.08 -9.59
CA ALA A 88 25.68 -2.77 -10.36
C ALA A 88 25.36 -1.68 -11.41
N LEU A 89 24.20 -1.82 -12.07
CA LEU A 89 23.74 -0.85 -13.07
C LEU A 89 23.30 0.49 -12.45
N THR A 90 22.47 0.48 -11.40
CA THR A 90 22.07 1.72 -10.70
C THR A 90 23.27 2.46 -10.11
N ARG A 91 24.24 1.76 -9.50
CA ARG A 91 25.47 2.36 -8.97
C ARG A 91 26.32 2.96 -10.09
N ALA A 92 26.44 2.28 -11.23
CA ALA A 92 27.12 2.83 -12.40
C ALA A 92 26.45 4.12 -12.89
N ILE A 93 25.11 4.14 -12.97
CA ILE A 93 24.32 5.32 -13.39
C ILE A 93 24.47 6.47 -12.38
N ARG A 94 24.32 6.23 -11.07
CA ARG A 94 24.50 7.24 -10.02
C ARG A 94 25.92 7.81 -10.03
N THR A 95 26.93 6.94 -10.13
CA THR A 95 28.33 7.35 -10.19
C THR A 95 28.59 8.20 -11.43
N ALA A 96 28.01 7.84 -12.58
CA ALA A 96 28.08 8.65 -13.80
C ALA A 96 27.37 10.01 -13.61
N ALA A 97 26.19 10.03 -13.00
CA ALA A 97 25.42 11.26 -12.76
C ALA A 97 26.14 12.23 -11.80
N LEU A 98 26.81 11.71 -10.76
CA LEU A 98 27.61 12.51 -9.83
C LEU A 98 28.86 13.13 -10.49
N ARG A 99 29.40 12.51 -11.54
CA ARG A 99 30.56 13.01 -12.29
C ARG A 99 30.20 14.09 -13.33
N ILE A 100 28.91 14.31 -13.58
CA ILE A 100 28.46 15.31 -14.55
C ILE A 100 28.47 16.70 -13.89
N SER A 101 29.26 17.61 -14.47
CA SER A 101 29.32 19.02 -14.07
C SER A 101 27.94 19.68 -14.01
N ARG A 102 27.74 20.58 -13.03
CA ARG A 102 26.51 21.38 -12.87
C ARG A 102 26.08 22.15 -14.13
N ARG A 103 26.98 22.37 -15.10
CA ARG A 103 26.66 22.98 -16.42
C ARG A 103 25.80 22.08 -17.32
N HIS A 104 25.73 20.78 -17.06
CA HIS A 104 25.00 19.80 -17.88
C HIS A 104 23.74 19.27 -17.15
N ARG A 105 22.92 20.18 -16.60
CA ARG A 105 21.69 19.83 -15.85
C ARG A 105 20.75 18.89 -16.62
N ARG A 106 20.67 19.01 -17.94
CA ARG A 106 19.86 18.13 -18.80
C ARG A 106 20.36 16.69 -18.80
N ALA A 107 21.68 16.46 -18.88
CA ALA A 107 22.25 15.12 -18.87
C ALA A 107 22.08 14.43 -17.50
N LYS A 108 22.24 15.20 -16.42
CA LYS A 108 21.94 14.74 -15.05
C LYS A 108 20.47 14.34 -14.91
N ALA A 109 19.54 15.19 -15.34
CA ALA A 109 18.10 14.89 -15.29
C ALA A 109 17.72 13.65 -16.13
N VAL A 110 18.35 13.44 -17.29
CA VAL A 110 18.15 12.23 -18.10
C VAL A 110 18.66 10.99 -17.37
N LEU A 111 19.85 11.04 -16.76
CA LEU A 111 20.37 9.89 -16.00
C LEU A 111 19.55 9.59 -14.74
N GLU A 112 19.07 10.61 -14.03
CA GLU A 112 18.14 10.43 -12.89
C GLU A 112 16.82 9.78 -13.36
N GLN A 113 16.31 10.17 -14.54
CA GLN A 113 15.14 9.52 -15.14
C GLN A 113 15.41 8.07 -15.55
N VAL A 114 16.58 7.80 -16.14
CA VAL A 114 17.00 6.44 -16.51
C VAL A 114 17.18 5.58 -15.26
N GLU A 115 17.82 6.09 -14.22
CA GLU A 115 17.97 5.44 -12.94
C GLU A 115 16.60 5.09 -12.34
N PHE A 116 15.68 6.04 -12.32
CA PHE A 116 14.31 5.85 -11.85
C PHE A 116 13.58 4.75 -12.65
N LEU A 117 13.76 4.71 -13.98
CA LEU A 117 13.20 3.67 -14.84
C LEU A 117 13.78 2.28 -14.51
N PHE A 118 15.09 2.16 -14.36
CA PHE A 118 15.72 0.90 -13.98
C PHE A 118 15.31 0.44 -12.58
N LEU A 119 15.16 1.37 -11.65
CA LEU A 119 14.78 1.06 -10.27
C LEU A 119 13.31 0.65 -10.15
N TYR A 120 12.38 1.36 -10.76
CA TYR A 120 10.94 1.12 -10.51
C TYR A 120 10.25 0.30 -11.59
N TRP A 121 10.75 0.31 -12.83
CA TRP A 121 10.02 -0.26 -13.96
C TRP A 121 10.24 -1.77 -14.09
N GLN A 122 11.43 -2.29 -13.80
CA GLN A 122 11.77 -3.69 -14.10
C GLN A 122 11.00 -4.71 -13.25
N ALA A 123 10.98 -4.53 -11.92
CA ALA A 123 10.24 -5.44 -11.03
C ALA A 123 8.76 -5.48 -11.40
N ARG A 124 8.19 -4.30 -11.69
CA ARG A 124 6.80 -4.18 -12.11
C ARG A 124 6.55 -4.79 -13.49
N VAL A 125 7.43 -4.54 -14.46
CA VAL A 125 7.31 -5.10 -15.82
C VAL A 125 7.36 -6.61 -15.78
N VAL A 126 8.29 -7.21 -15.05
CA VAL A 126 8.37 -8.67 -14.98
C VAL A 126 7.19 -9.26 -14.22
N HIS A 127 6.73 -8.63 -13.13
CA HIS A 127 5.48 -9.05 -12.49
C HIS A 127 4.29 -8.96 -13.47
N VAL A 128 4.18 -7.88 -14.24
CA VAL A 128 3.14 -7.73 -15.29
C VAL A 128 3.29 -8.78 -16.39
N LEU A 129 4.51 -9.06 -16.86
CA LEU A 129 4.77 -10.10 -17.86
C LEU A 129 4.43 -11.49 -17.31
N TYR A 130 4.75 -11.76 -16.04
CA TYR A 130 4.35 -12.97 -15.34
C TYR A 130 2.82 -13.09 -15.29
N ARG A 131 2.11 -12.05 -14.88
CA ARG A 131 0.64 -12.00 -14.83
C ARG A 131 0.03 -12.19 -16.23
N LYS A 132 0.59 -11.55 -17.26
CA LYS A 132 0.16 -11.74 -18.66
C LYS A 132 0.44 -13.15 -19.16
N ALA A 133 1.58 -13.74 -18.80
CA ALA A 133 1.91 -15.12 -19.13
C ALA A 133 0.98 -16.11 -18.40
N LEU A 134 0.63 -15.86 -17.14
CA LEU A 134 -0.38 -16.63 -16.41
C LEU A 134 -1.75 -16.52 -17.06
N ALA A 135 -2.18 -15.30 -17.41
CA ALA A 135 -3.44 -15.08 -18.11
C ALA A 135 -3.45 -15.85 -19.44
N TRP A 136 -2.39 -15.70 -20.24
CA TRP A 136 -2.24 -16.43 -21.51
C TRP A 136 -2.31 -17.94 -21.31
N ARG A 137 -1.63 -18.49 -20.29
CA ARG A 137 -1.73 -19.92 -19.93
C ARG A 137 -3.14 -20.33 -19.52
N GLY A 138 -3.89 -19.46 -18.84
CA GLY A 138 -5.30 -19.70 -18.51
C GLY A 138 -6.19 -19.77 -19.75
N TRP A 139 -5.90 -18.93 -20.76
CA TRP A 139 -6.59 -18.95 -22.05
C TRP A 139 -6.21 -20.14 -22.93
N SER A 140 -4.92 -20.46 -23.04
CA SER A 140 -4.41 -21.45 -24.00
C SER A 140 -4.44 -22.89 -23.49
N SER A 141 -4.35 -23.11 -22.18
CA SER A 141 -4.30 -24.46 -21.60
C SER A 141 -5.67 -25.10 -21.51
N ARG A 142 -5.77 -26.37 -21.91
CA ARG A 142 -6.98 -27.18 -21.68
C ARG A 142 -7.19 -27.47 -20.20
N THR A 143 -6.12 -27.59 -19.40
CA THR A 143 -6.15 -27.89 -17.96
C THR A 143 -5.20 -26.93 -17.22
N PRO A 144 -5.57 -25.63 -17.11
CA PRO A 144 -4.71 -24.62 -16.50
C PRO A 144 -4.52 -24.90 -15.00
N LYS A 145 -3.36 -24.50 -14.47
CA LYS A 145 -3.19 -24.41 -13.00
C LYS A 145 -4.19 -23.41 -12.42
N LEU A 146 -4.60 -23.62 -11.16
CA LEU A 146 -5.55 -22.74 -10.47
C LEU A 146 -5.12 -21.26 -10.53
N ALA A 147 -3.84 -20.94 -10.30
CA ALA A 147 -3.29 -19.59 -10.43
C ALA A 147 -3.64 -18.91 -11.77
N ALA A 148 -3.50 -19.64 -12.89
CA ALA A 148 -3.79 -19.13 -14.22
C ALA A 148 -5.31 -18.96 -14.43
N ALA A 149 -6.13 -19.87 -13.88
CA ALA A 149 -7.60 -19.77 -13.92
C ALA A 149 -8.11 -18.55 -13.13
N LEU A 150 -7.57 -18.31 -11.93
CA LEU A 150 -7.91 -17.14 -11.12
C LEU A 150 -7.47 -15.84 -11.81
N THR A 151 -6.29 -15.83 -12.43
CA THR A 151 -5.76 -14.66 -13.14
C THR A 151 -6.65 -14.28 -14.33
N ILE A 152 -7.13 -15.22 -15.15
CA ILE A 152 -8.03 -14.88 -16.27
C ILE A 152 -9.39 -14.37 -15.80
N ALA A 153 -9.83 -14.77 -14.61
CA ALA A 153 -11.04 -14.28 -13.96
C ALA A 153 -10.87 -12.89 -13.32
N GLY A 154 -9.67 -12.30 -13.38
CA GLY A 154 -9.39 -11.00 -12.80
C GLY A 154 -9.15 -11.01 -11.29
N LEU A 155 -8.91 -12.18 -10.69
CA LEU A 155 -8.56 -12.27 -9.27
C LEU A 155 -7.06 -12.03 -9.07
N ASP A 156 -6.75 -11.14 -8.13
CA ASP A 156 -5.39 -10.86 -7.67
C ASP A 156 -5.02 -11.79 -6.51
N ALA A 157 -3.83 -12.39 -6.57
CA ALA A 157 -3.32 -13.25 -5.51
C ALA A 157 -3.23 -12.51 -4.16
N ARG A 158 -2.89 -11.21 -4.20
CA ARG A 158 -2.80 -10.36 -3.00
C ARG A 158 -4.16 -10.09 -2.38
N ALA A 159 -5.19 -9.90 -3.21
CA ALA A 159 -6.58 -9.77 -2.75
C ALA A 159 -7.09 -11.08 -2.15
N ILE A 160 -6.76 -12.22 -2.78
CA ILE A 160 -7.06 -13.55 -2.24
C ILE A 160 -6.41 -13.74 -0.87
N ALA A 161 -5.13 -13.44 -0.73
CA ALA A 161 -4.42 -13.55 0.56
C ALA A 161 -5.05 -12.66 1.64
N SER A 162 -5.32 -11.40 1.30
CA SER A 162 -5.76 -10.38 2.27
C SER A 162 -7.24 -10.50 2.66
N SER A 163 -8.08 -11.07 1.80
CA SER A 163 -9.54 -11.07 2.00
C SER A 163 -10.17 -12.46 2.07
N TYR A 164 -9.46 -13.52 1.67
CA TYR A 164 -10.04 -14.86 1.52
C TYR A 164 -9.31 -15.96 2.29
N LEU A 165 -7.98 -16.06 2.18
CA LEU A 165 -7.23 -17.15 2.82
C LEU A 165 -7.28 -17.09 4.35
N ARG A 166 -6.92 -18.20 4.99
CA ARG A 166 -6.64 -18.29 6.43
C ARG A 166 -5.30 -18.99 6.62
N GLY A 167 -4.38 -18.37 7.36
CA GLY A 167 -3.03 -18.90 7.57
C GLY A 167 -2.11 -18.79 6.35
N ALA A 168 -2.25 -17.74 5.52
CA ALA A 168 -1.32 -17.46 4.44
C ALA A 168 0.11 -17.32 5.00
N PRO A 169 1.09 -18.07 4.49
CA PRO A 169 2.44 -18.07 5.05
C PRO A 169 3.12 -16.72 4.83
N GLN A 170 3.87 -16.28 5.83
CA GLN A 170 4.78 -15.14 5.74
C GLN A 170 6.22 -15.67 5.78
N PRO A 171 6.98 -15.65 4.67
CA PRO A 171 8.40 -16.00 4.73
C PRO A 171 9.12 -15.10 5.74
N LEU A 172 9.84 -15.68 6.70
CA LEU A 172 10.42 -14.96 7.83
C LEU A 172 11.36 -13.82 7.40
N ASP A 173 12.05 -14.00 6.27
CA ASP A 173 12.97 -13.02 5.68
C ASP A 173 12.27 -11.76 5.09
N THR A 174 10.94 -11.77 5.06
CA THR A 174 10.07 -10.66 4.62
C THR A 174 8.89 -10.41 5.56
N ALA A 175 8.78 -11.17 6.67
CA ALA A 175 7.68 -11.06 7.61
C ALA A 175 7.55 -9.63 8.15
N GLY A 176 6.31 -9.16 8.31
CA GLY A 176 6.05 -7.87 8.96
C GLY A 176 5.30 -8.00 10.28
N TYR A 177 4.66 -9.14 10.52
CA TYR A 177 3.86 -9.38 11.72
C TYR A 177 4.06 -10.83 12.16
N TRP A 178 5.03 -11.03 13.06
CA TRP A 178 5.46 -12.35 13.50
C TRP A 178 5.91 -12.34 14.96
N HIS A 179 5.53 -13.36 15.73
CA HIS A 179 5.99 -13.55 17.09
C HIS A 179 6.36 -15.01 17.34
N ASP A 180 7.58 -15.22 17.85
CA ASP A 180 8.05 -16.49 18.39
C ASP A 180 8.09 -16.39 19.91
N ALA A 181 7.11 -17.01 20.57
CA ALA A 181 6.99 -17.01 22.02
C ALA A 181 8.16 -17.74 22.71
N GLY A 182 8.72 -18.78 22.08
CA GLY A 182 9.84 -19.55 22.63
C GLY A 182 11.13 -18.74 22.70
N ARG A 183 11.34 -17.83 21.74
CA ARG A 183 12.49 -16.90 21.73
C ARG A 183 12.18 -15.54 22.31
N HIS A 184 10.90 -15.22 22.53
CA HIS A 184 10.42 -13.85 22.73
C HIS A 184 10.90 -12.90 21.63
N GLY A 185 10.87 -13.38 20.39
CA GLY A 185 11.30 -12.65 19.20
C GLY A 185 10.11 -12.12 18.43
N THR A 186 10.08 -10.82 18.13
CA THR A 186 8.93 -10.19 17.48
C THR A 186 9.37 -9.39 16.26
N VAL A 187 8.64 -9.52 15.17
CA VAL A 187 8.71 -8.65 13.99
C VAL A 187 7.40 -7.87 13.91
N GLY A 188 7.53 -6.54 13.89
CA GLY A 188 6.41 -5.61 13.73
C GLY A 188 6.65 -4.63 12.59
N VAL A 189 5.58 -4.02 12.10
CA VAL A 189 5.66 -2.97 11.07
C VAL A 189 5.38 -1.59 11.64
N VAL A 190 6.02 -0.58 11.04
CA VAL A 190 5.63 0.82 11.22
C VAL A 190 4.64 1.19 10.11
N LEU A 191 3.43 1.56 10.51
CA LEU A 191 2.40 2.07 9.63
C LEU A 191 2.50 3.59 9.55
N GLY A 192 2.55 4.13 8.34
CA GLY A 192 2.21 5.53 8.08
C GLY A 192 0.73 5.61 7.73
N ILE A 193 -0.06 6.39 8.47
CA ILE A 193 -1.50 6.52 8.24
C ILE A 193 -1.84 7.99 8.00
N ASP A 194 -2.47 8.28 6.86
CA ASP A 194 -2.92 9.62 6.52
C ASP A 194 -4.39 9.80 6.89
N PHE A 195 -4.66 10.95 7.52
CA PHE A 195 -5.98 11.36 7.93
C PHE A 195 -6.30 12.77 7.46
N ILE A 196 -7.58 13.01 7.21
CA ILE A 196 -8.15 14.36 7.11
C ILE A 196 -8.88 14.64 8.42
N VAL A 197 -8.54 15.77 9.05
CA VAL A 197 -9.15 16.21 10.30
C VAL A 197 -10.03 17.43 10.00
N ASN A 198 -11.28 17.36 10.43
CA ASN A 198 -12.24 18.47 10.37
C ASN A 198 -13.25 18.37 11.53
N ASP A 199 -14.19 19.30 11.56
CA ASP A 199 -15.20 19.40 12.63
C ASP A 199 -16.11 18.16 12.73
N GLU A 200 -16.22 17.37 11.65
CA GLU A 200 -16.99 16.12 11.66
C GLU A 200 -16.20 14.95 12.28
N GLY A 201 -14.86 15.03 12.31
CA GLY A 201 -13.97 14.08 12.96
C GLY A 201 -12.72 13.75 12.14
N VAL A 202 -12.21 12.53 12.32
CA VAL A 202 -10.98 12.04 11.67
C VAL A 202 -11.33 11.04 10.57
N TRP A 203 -10.93 11.34 9.34
CA TRP A 203 -11.26 10.58 8.15
C TRP A 203 -10.03 9.85 7.60
N PHE A 204 -10.14 8.54 7.42
CA PHE A 204 -9.07 7.74 6.82
C PHE A 204 -8.85 8.11 5.35
N VAL A 205 -7.61 8.36 4.96
CA VAL A 205 -7.22 8.62 3.57
C VAL A 205 -6.54 7.41 2.95
N GLU A 206 -5.50 6.92 3.62
CA GLU A 206 -4.73 5.73 3.25
C GLU A 206 -3.77 5.31 4.38
N SER A 207 -3.32 4.06 4.32
CA SER A 207 -2.19 3.56 5.11
C SER A 207 -1.09 3.07 4.17
N ASN A 208 0.15 3.05 4.65
CA ASN A 208 1.29 2.49 3.92
C ASN A 208 2.37 1.96 4.88
N LEU A 209 3.29 1.17 4.34
CA LEU A 209 4.48 0.65 5.03
C LEU A 209 5.73 1.52 4.78
N ASN A 210 5.54 2.68 4.13
CA ASN A 210 6.57 3.70 3.96
C ASN A 210 6.15 4.91 4.80
N ALA A 211 6.49 4.85 6.09
CA ALA A 211 6.08 5.82 7.09
C ALA A 211 6.50 7.28 6.80
N GLY A 212 7.35 7.55 5.79
CA GLY A 212 7.73 8.92 5.43
C GLY A 212 8.47 9.62 6.57
N LEU A 213 9.44 8.91 7.19
CA LEU A 213 10.25 9.40 8.31
C LEU A 213 11.36 10.33 7.80
N MET A 214 10.96 11.45 7.20
CA MET A 214 11.88 12.42 6.61
C MET A 214 12.57 13.26 7.69
N GLU A 215 13.74 13.82 7.36
CA GLU A 215 14.54 14.62 8.29
C GLU A 215 13.78 15.86 8.80
N GLU A 216 12.97 16.47 7.93
CA GLU A 216 12.11 17.62 8.24
C GLU A 216 11.17 17.31 9.40
N ARG A 217 10.65 16.08 9.47
CA ARG A 217 9.81 15.62 10.59
C ARG A 217 10.62 15.47 11.87
N SER A 218 11.81 14.88 11.81
CA SER A 218 12.71 14.73 12.97
C SER A 218 13.07 16.10 13.58
N ARG A 219 13.23 17.14 12.76
CA ARG A 219 13.54 18.51 13.17
C ARG A 219 12.40 19.24 13.86
N LEU A 220 11.14 18.81 13.69
CA LEU A 220 10.00 19.40 14.40
C LEU A 220 10.07 19.22 15.92
N TYR A 221 10.76 18.18 16.39
CA TYR A 221 10.72 17.75 17.78
C TYR A 221 12.08 17.89 18.44
N ALA A 222 12.10 18.57 19.59
CA ALA A 222 13.25 18.59 20.49
C ALA A 222 13.47 17.18 21.09
N ILE A 223 12.40 16.56 21.59
CA ILE A 223 12.35 15.16 22.01
C ILE A 223 11.44 14.43 21.04
N ASP A 224 11.99 13.45 20.33
CA ASP A 224 11.27 12.75 19.28
C ASP A 224 10.24 11.75 19.84
N PRO A 225 8.92 11.99 19.69
CA PRO A 225 7.91 11.08 20.22
C PRO A 225 7.95 9.71 19.52
N PHE A 226 8.30 9.65 18.24
CA PHE A 226 8.40 8.38 17.50
C PHE A 226 9.42 7.46 18.16
N VAL A 227 10.62 8.00 18.40
CA VAL A 227 11.73 7.26 19.01
C VAL A 227 11.43 6.91 20.46
N THR A 228 10.95 7.87 21.24
CA THR A 228 10.64 7.68 22.66
C THR A 228 9.59 6.60 22.86
N ASN A 229 8.53 6.61 22.05
CA ASN A 229 7.42 5.66 22.15
C ASN A 229 7.81 4.27 21.65
N LEU A 230 8.64 4.20 20.62
CA LEU A 230 9.20 2.95 20.11
C LEU A 230 10.06 2.25 21.17
N VAL A 231 11.01 2.98 21.78
CA VAL A 231 11.89 2.46 22.84
C VAL A 231 11.09 2.09 24.09
N ARG A 232 10.09 2.91 24.45
CA ARG A 232 9.19 2.63 25.57
C ARG A 232 8.43 1.31 25.37
N PHE A 233 7.89 1.07 24.18
CA PHE A 233 7.22 -0.19 23.84
C PHE A 233 8.18 -1.37 23.98
N ALA A 234 9.40 -1.24 23.46
CA ALA A 234 10.41 -2.29 23.55
C ALA A 234 10.73 -2.64 25.01
N ARG A 235 10.93 -1.62 25.86
CA ARG A 235 11.23 -1.80 27.29
C ARG A 235 10.07 -2.42 28.05
N GLN A 236 8.85 -1.93 27.84
CA GLN A 236 7.65 -2.41 28.55
C GLN A 236 7.33 -3.88 28.24
N ASN A 237 7.69 -4.35 27.05
CA ASN A 237 7.51 -5.74 26.63
C ASN A 237 8.74 -6.63 26.92
N GLY A 238 9.73 -6.13 27.67
CA GLY A 238 10.86 -6.94 28.15
C GLY A 238 11.86 -7.39 27.09
N TYR A 239 11.92 -6.71 25.93
CA TYR A 239 12.97 -6.95 24.95
C TYR A 239 14.33 -6.51 25.49
N ALA A 240 15.41 -7.14 25.02
CA ALA A 240 16.80 -6.78 25.33
C ALA A 240 17.47 -6.06 24.15
N SER A 241 16.95 -6.24 22.95
CA SER A 241 17.45 -5.63 21.72
C SER A 241 16.34 -5.20 20.79
N MET A 242 16.65 -4.19 19.97
CA MET A 242 15.80 -3.70 18.90
C MET A 242 16.60 -3.57 17.60
N VAL A 243 15.99 -3.98 16.49
CA VAL A 243 16.55 -3.80 15.14
C VAL A 243 15.57 -2.97 14.33
N PHE A 244 15.96 -1.77 13.93
CA PHE A 244 15.13 -0.90 13.10
C PHE A 244 15.52 -1.02 11.62
N LEU A 245 14.63 -1.55 10.79
CA LEU A 245 14.82 -1.65 9.35
C LEU A 245 14.24 -0.40 8.67
N ALA A 246 15.13 0.47 8.18
CA ALA A 246 14.77 1.69 7.47
C ALA A 246 14.04 1.44 6.14
N CYS A 247 13.33 2.45 5.66
CA CYS A 247 12.52 2.37 4.45
C CYS A 247 13.35 2.23 3.15
N ASN A 248 12.72 1.74 2.08
CA ASN A 248 13.35 1.55 0.77
C ASN A 248 13.67 2.86 0.04
N ASP A 249 12.76 3.84 0.16
CA ASP A 249 12.72 4.99 -0.75
C ASP A 249 13.29 6.26 -0.10
N VAL A 250 13.24 6.33 1.24
CA VAL A 250 13.77 7.44 2.03
C VAL A 250 14.73 6.86 3.08
N PRO A 251 16.02 7.19 3.03
CA PRO A 251 16.95 6.75 4.06
C PRO A 251 16.58 7.39 5.39
N VAL A 252 16.82 6.68 6.48
CA VAL A 252 16.73 7.27 7.83
C VAL A 252 17.87 8.27 7.95
N ASP A 253 17.56 9.49 8.40
CA ASP A 253 18.58 10.50 8.62
C ASP A 253 19.47 10.14 9.84
N ASP A 254 20.71 10.64 9.84
CA ASP A 254 21.68 10.31 10.89
C ASP A 254 21.22 10.79 12.29
N THR A 255 20.39 11.85 12.35
CA THR A 255 19.83 12.36 13.61
C THR A 255 18.84 11.35 14.18
N MET A 256 17.93 10.83 13.37
CA MET A 256 16.97 9.82 13.79
C MET A 256 17.66 8.51 14.19
N ALA A 257 18.67 8.07 13.43
CA ALA A 257 19.43 6.87 13.76
C ALA A 257 20.14 7.00 15.13
N THR A 258 20.83 8.13 15.33
CA THR A 258 21.51 8.44 16.60
C THR A 258 20.52 8.51 17.76
N ARG A 259 19.38 9.19 17.58
CA ARG A 259 18.31 9.26 18.60
C ARG A 259 17.80 7.88 18.99
N ILE A 260 17.60 6.98 18.02
CA ILE A 260 17.17 5.60 18.29
C ILE A 260 18.20 4.88 19.16
N GLU A 261 19.48 4.94 18.78
CA GLU A 261 20.57 4.25 19.47
C GLU A 261 20.78 4.80 20.90
N GLU A 262 20.84 6.13 21.06
CA GLU A 262 21.04 6.78 22.36
C GLU A 262 19.86 6.58 23.31
N THR A 263 18.62 6.74 22.81
CA THR A 263 17.41 6.56 23.63
C THR A 263 17.25 5.11 24.06
N ALA A 264 17.57 4.15 23.19
CA ALA A 264 17.57 2.72 23.54
C ALA A 264 18.64 2.40 24.57
N LEU A 265 19.87 2.90 24.40
CA LEU A 265 20.96 2.70 25.35
C LEU A 265 20.60 3.25 26.74
N ALA A 266 20.05 4.46 26.80
CA ALA A 266 19.57 5.07 28.05
C ALA A 266 18.45 4.25 28.73
N ALA A 267 17.68 3.49 27.95
CA ALA A 267 16.64 2.58 28.44
C ALA A 267 17.16 1.15 28.76
N GLY A 268 18.46 0.90 28.64
CA GLY A 268 19.06 -0.43 28.88
C GLY A 268 18.87 -1.43 27.74
N LEU A 269 18.62 -0.95 26.52
CA LEU A 269 18.40 -1.76 25.32
C LEU A 269 19.57 -1.63 24.35
N ARG A 270 19.90 -2.70 23.64
CA ARG A 270 20.77 -2.62 22.46
C ARG A 270 19.92 -2.27 21.23
N ALA A 271 20.29 -1.25 20.47
CA ALA A 271 19.62 -0.94 19.21
C ALA A 271 20.58 -0.97 18.03
N SER A 272 20.08 -1.42 16.88
CA SER A 272 20.77 -1.27 15.60
C SER A 272 19.82 -0.74 14.54
N VAL A 273 20.31 0.20 13.73
CA VAL A 273 19.59 0.72 12.57
C VAL A 273 20.19 0.11 11.31
N LEU A 274 19.36 -0.59 10.55
CA LEU A 274 19.76 -1.20 9.29
C LEU A 274 19.10 -0.45 8.14
N GLU A 275 19.91 0.02 7.20
CA GLU A 275 19.43 0.58 5.95
C GLU A 275 19.11 -0.50 4.93
N ASP A 276 18.34 -0.13 3.91
CA ASP A 276 18.24 -0.96 2.72
C ASP A 276 19.65 -1.18 2.13
N ARG A 277 20.01 -2.43 1.82
CA ARG A 277 21.22 -2.81 1.07
C ARG A 277 21.45 -1.96 -0.19
N TYR A 278 20.39 -1.35 -0.70
CA TYR A 278 20.37 -0.59 -1.95
C TYR A 278 20.32 0.92 -1.72
N ALA A 279 20.23 1.39 -0.47
CA ALA A 279 20.41 2.79 -0.11
C ALA A 279 21.88 3.21 -0.40
N PRO A 280 22.15 4.50 -0.70
CA PRO A 280 23.51 5.01 -0.77
C PRO A 280 24.27 4.61 0.50
N GLN A 281 25.49 4.07 0.35
CA GLN A 281 26.24 3.54 1.47
C GLN A 281 26.61 4.67 2.44
N ARG A 282 25.90 4.76 3.56
CA ARG A 282 26.21 5.59 4.72
C ARG A 282 27.01 4.78 5.74
N ARG A 283 27.18 5.33 6.95
CA ARG A 283 27.82 4.66 8.09
C ARG A 283 27.04 3.41 8.57
N LEU A 284 25.75 3.34 8.27
CA LEU A 284 24.86 2.31 8.80
C LEU A 284 25.04 0.96 8.11
N SER A 285 24.88 -0.11 8.90
CA SER A 285 24.81 -1.48 8.38
C SER A 285 23.63 -1.61 7.43
N GLN A 286 23.77 -2.43 6.39
CA GLN A 286 22.73 -2.57 5.38
C GLN A 286 22.22 -3.99 5.26
N THR A 287 20.91 -4.14 5.04
CA THR A 287 20.27 -5.42 4.76
C THR A 287 19.21 -5.29 3.69
N PHE A 288 19.02 -6.36 2.91
CA PHE A 288 17.84 -6.45 2.06
C PHE A 288 16.67 -7.08 2.83
N LEU A 289 16.92 -8.14 3.58
CA LEU A 289 15.90 -8.98 4.20
C LEU A 289 15.70 -8.62 5.68
N VAL A 290 14.57 -9.06 6.23
CA VAL A 290 14.32 -9.04 7.67
C VAL A 290 15.29 -10.04 8.32
N PRO A 291 16.15 -9.60 9.26
CA PRO A 291 16.99 -10.53 10.00
C PRO A 291 16.10 -11.40 10.88
N PRO A 292 16.39 -12.71 11.00
CA PRO A 292 15.67 -13.56 11.95
C PRO A 292 15.76 -12.96 13.36
N PRO A 293 14.63 -12.81 14.08
CA PRO A 293 14.68 -12.25 15.41
C PRO A 293 15.47 -13.19 16.34
N GLU A 294 16.53 -12.64 16.95
CA GLU A 294 17.24 -13.29 18.05
C GLU A 294 16.36 -13.34 19.30
N ALA A 295 16.83 -14.03 20.35
CA ALA A 295 16.12 -14.08 21.61
C ALA A 295 15.88 -12.67 22.18
N ARG A 296 14.67 -12.41 22.67
CA ARG A 296 14.25 -11.12 23.27
C ARG A 296 14.52 -9.93 22.36
N THR A 297 14.36 -10.09 21.05
CA THR A 297 14.58 -9.01 20.06
C THR A 297 13.29 -8.54 19.42
N LEU A 298 13.11 -7.23 19.36
CA LEU A 298 12.08 -6.55 18.56
C LEU A 298 12.68 -6.07 17.23
N VAL A 299 12.24 -6.66 16.12
CA VAL A 299 12.56 -6.17 14.77
C VAL A 299 11.42 -5.24 14.32
N VAL A 300 11.75 -3.97 14.10
CA VAL A 300 10.81 -2.94 13.66
C VAL A 300 11.05 -2.65 12.20
N ARG A 301 10.06 -3.03 11.38
CA ARG A 301 10.12 -2.94 9.94
C ARG A 301 9.40 -1.69 9.44
N SER A 302 10.15 -0.69 8.97
CA SER A 302 9.62 0.46 8.22
C SER A 302 9.80 0.30 6.69
N LYS A 303 10.05 -0.93 6.24
CA LYS A 303 10.41 -1.31 4.88
C LYS A 303 9.29 -2.05 4.17
N MET A 304 9.12 -1.87 2.86
CA MET A 304 8.14 -2.61 2.04
C MET A 304 8.79 -3.65 1.11
N PHE A 305 8.30 -4.89 1.12
CA PHE A 305 8.72 -5.98 0.24
C PHE A 305 7.77 -6.22 -0.93
N HIS A 306 6.57 -5.62 -0.93
CA HIS A 306 5.49 -5.84 -1.91
C HIS A 306 5.01 -7.30 -1.94
N THR A 307 4.99 -7.94 -0.78
CA THR A 307 4.33 -9.23 -0.58
C THR A 307 2.81 -9.06 -0.49
N SER A 308 2.10 -10.17 -0.47
CA SER A 308 0.66 -10.21 -0.23
C SER A 308 0.29 -9.69 1.16
N PHE A 309 1.13 -9.94 2.17
CA PHE A 309 1.01 -9.33 3.50
C PHE A 309 1.09 -7.80 3.40
N ASP A 310 2.08 -7.26 2.67
CA ASP A 310 2.23 -5.82 2.54
C ASP A 310 1.03 -5.17 1.87
N ALA A 311 0.44 -5.85 0.89
CA ALA A 311 -0.71 -5.36 0.13
C ALA A 311 -1.90 -5.01 1.03
N LEU A 312 -2.11 -5.75 2.13
CA LEU A 312 -3.15 -5.43 3.10
C LEU A 312 -3.02 -3.99 3.65
N PHE A 313 -1.79 -3.51 3.85
CA PHE A 313 -1.51 -2.20 4.43
C PHE A 313 -1.47 -1.08 3.39
N HIS A 314 -0.84 -1.32 2.22
CA HIS A 314 -0.59 -0.25 1.23
C HIS A 314 -1.59 -0.20 0.08
N HIS A 315 -2.35 -1.28 -0.17
CA HIS A 315 -3.35 -1.28 -1.22
C HIS A 315 -4.63 -0.60 -0.72
N LYS A 316 -4.99 0.53 -1.32
CA LYS A 316 -6.07 1.41 -0.85
C LYS A 316 -7.41 0.67 -0.66
N THR A 317 -7.77 -0.21 -1.59
CA THR A 317 -9.00 -1.00 -1.50
C THR A 317 -8.95 -2.06 -0.40
N LEU A 318 -7.80 -2.72 -0.19
CA LEU A 318 -7.70 -3.84 0.76
C LEU A 318 -7.68 -3.31 2.19
N SER A 319 -6.87 -2.29 2.46
CA SER A 319 -6.85 -1.59 3.75
C SER A 319 -8.22 -1.02 4.11
N TYR A 320 -8.89 -0.33 3.16
CA TYR A 320 -10.23 0.20 3.38
C TYR A 320 -11.24 -0.90 3.75
N HIS A 321 -11.30 -2.00 3.00
CA HIS A 321 -12.23 -3.09 3.30
C HIS A 321 -11.92 -3.79 4.62
N ALA A 322 -10.65 -3.92 4.99
CA ALA A 322 -10.25 -4.45 6.29
C ALA A 322 -10.76 -3.56 7.44
N ILE A 323 -10.59 -2.24 7.32
CA ILE A 323 -11.10 -1.27 8.31
C ILE A 323 -12.62 -1.33 8.38
N GLU A 324 -13.29 -1.29 7.24
CA GLU A 324 -14.75 -1.34 7.16
C GLU A 324 -15.32 -2.62 7.79
N SER A 325 -14.71 -3.77 7.50
CA SER A 325 -15.12 -5.06 8.06
C SER A 325 -14.96 -5.11 9.58
N TYR A 326 -13.85 -4.56 10.09
CA TYR A 326 -13.62 -4.44 11.53
C TYR A 326 -14.66 -3.52 12.19
N GLN A 327 -14.92 -2.34 11.61
CA GLN A 327 -15.92 -1.40 12.14
C GLN A 327 -17.33 -2.03 12.20
N ARG A 328 -17.71 -2.82 11.19
CA ARG A 328 -18.97 -3.56 11.21
C ARG A 328 -18.99 -4.62 12.31
N ALA A 329 -17.90 -5.36 12.50
CA ALA A 329 -17.80 -6.43 13.49
C ALA A 329 -17.79 -5.92 14.93
N PHE A 330 -17.07 -4.82 15.21
CA PHE A 330 -16.82 -4.33 16.57
C PHE A 330 -17.53 -3.02 16.92
N ARG A 331 -18.28 -2.44 15.97
CA ARG A 331 -18.94 -1.13 16.10
C ARG A 331 -17.97 0.01 16.45
N ASP A 332 -16.70 -0.12 16.08
CA ASP A 332 -15.70 0.94 16.25
C ASP A 332 -16.03 2.11 15.31
N ARG A 333 -16.08 3.33 15.87
CA ARG A 333 -16.41 4.57 15.16
C ARG A 333 -15.36 5.66 15.37
N ASP A 334 -14.18 5.29 15.86
CA ASP A 334 -13.10 6.24 16.15
C ASP A 334 -12.46 6.85 14.90
N VAL A 335 -12.63 6.19 13.76
CA VAL A 335 -12.23 6.69 12.43
C VAL A 335 -13.41 6.64 11.48
N ARG A 336 -13.54 7.66 10.62
CA ARG A 336 -14.55 7.68 9.57
C ARG A 336 -13.97 7.19 8.26
N LEU A 337 -14.78 6.45 7.53
CA LEU A 337 -14.45 6.00 6.18
C LEU A 337 -15.28 6.81 5.15
N PRO A 338 -14.63 7.49 4.20
CA PRO A 338 -15.32 8.23 3.16
C PRO A 338 -15.93 7.27 2.13
N SER A 339 -17.21 7.47 1.79
CA SER A 339 -17.97 6.59 0.87
C SER A 339 -17.19 6.25 -0.40
N ASN A 340 -17.03 4.95 -0.67
CA ASN A 340 -16.29 4.43 -1.82
C ASN A 340 -17.03 3.34 -2.63
N GLY A 341 -16.85 3.34 -3.95
CA GLY A 341 -17.40 2.31 -4.83
C GLY A 341 -18.80 2.59 -5.39
N ALA A 342 -19.22 1.74 -6.35
CA ALA A 342 -20.37 1.99 -7.24
C ALA A 342 -21.74 2.01 -6.55
N GLY A 343 -21.86 1.42 -5.35
CA GLY A 343 -23.12 1.37 -4.59
C GLY A 343 -23.19 2.31 -3.38
N SER A 344 -22.09 2.94 -2.97
CA SER A 344 -22.04 3.82 -1.79
C SER A 344 -21.93 5.31 -2.14
N ILE A 345 -21.49 5.62 -3.36
CA ILE A 345 -21.51 6.97 -3.91
C ILE A 345 -22.84 7.16 -4.63
N PRO A 346 -23.67 8.14 -4.22
CA PRO A 346 -24.90 8.44 -4.92
C PRO A 346 -24.65 8.76 -6.40
N GLU A 347 -25.61 8.42 -7.27
CA GLU A 347 -25.47 8.70 -8.70
C GLU A 347 -25.32 10.21 -8.97
N ILE A 348 -26.02 11.04 -8.18
CA ILE A 348 -25.89 12.50 -8.14
C ILE A 348 -25.04 12.90 -6.93
N VAL A 349 -23.94 13.62 -7.17
CA VAL A 349 -23.01 14.01 -6.11
C VAL A 349 -23.02 15.52 -5.92
N ALA A 350 -23.37 15.99 -4.72
CA ALA A 350 -23.43 17.42 -4.42
C ALA A 350 -22.07 18.11 -4.60
N MET A 351 -22.05 19.22 -5.33
CA MET A 351 -20.88 20.08 -5.50
C MET A 351 -20.99 21.24 -4.51
N ARG A 352 -20.09 21.30 -3.51
CA ARG A 352 -20.13 22.31 -2.44
C ARG A 352 -18.88 23.17 -2.44
N GLY A 353 -19.06 24.49 -2.33
CA GLY A 353 -17.97 25.46 -2.21
C GLY A 353 -16.92 25.34 -3.33
N PRO A 354 -15.65 25.68 -3.06
CA PRO A 354 -14.54 25.62 -4.02
C PRO A 354 -13.86 24.25 -4.11
N PHE A 355 -14.45 23.18 -3.55
CA PHE A 355 -13.78 21.90 -3.43
C PHE A 355 -14.14 20.93 -4.57
N PRO A 356 -13.26 19.95 -4.87
CA PRO A 356 -13.68 18.74 -5.55
C PRO A 356 -14.82 18.07 -4.77
N ASN A 357 -15.67 17.31 -5.45
CA ASN A 357 -16.66 16.48 -4.77
C ASN A 357 -16.37 14.98 -4.88
N LEU A 358 -15.50 14.59 -5.84
CA LEU A 358 -15.02 13.22 -5.99
C LEU A 358 -13.50 13.16 -6.14
N VAL A 359 -12.93 12.07 -5.65
CA VAL A 359 -11.55 11.66 -5.89
C VAL A 359 -11.56 10.30 -6.56
N CYS A 360 -10.82 10.16 -7.65
CA CYS A 360 -10.53 8.89 -8.30
C CYS A 360 -9.09 8.49 -7.94
N LYS A 361 -8.93 7.33 -7.31
CA LYS A 361 -7.63 6.79 -6.87
C LYS A 361 -7.37 5.46 -7.54
N PHE A 362 -6.18 5.29 -8.09
CA PHE A 362 -5.70 3.98 -8.53
C PHE A 362 -5.06 3.24 -7.34
N PRO A 363 -5.58 2.05 -6.95
CA PRO A 363 -5.28 1.46 -5.65
C PRO A 363 -3.80 1.17 -5.35
N GLU A 364 -2.99 0.88 -6.38
CA GLU A 364 -1.55 0.57 -6.24
C GLU A 364 -0.62 1.75 -6.59
N ARG A 365 -1.16 2.96 -6.65
CA ARG A 365 -0.36 4.16 -6.87
C ARG A 365 -0.12 4.87 -5.54
N ASP A 366 1.03 5.53 -5.47
CA ASP A 366 1.50 6.22 -4.28
C ASP A 366 2.03 7.62 -4.65
N GLN A 367 2.34 8.44 -3.65
CA GLN A 367 2.90 9.79 -3.78
C GLN A 367 2.02 10.75 -4.61
N GLY A 368 0.70 10.62 -4.49
CA GLY A 368 -0.28 11.38 -5.27
C GLY A 368 -0.35 10.99 -6.76
N GLN A 369 0.47 10.05 -7.22
CA GLN A 369 0.36 9.56 -8.59
C GLN A 369 -0.95 8.78 -8.74
N GLY A 370 -1.66 8.94 -9.87
CA GLY A 370 -2.93 8.25 -10.08
C GLY A 370 -4.03 8.63 -9.07
N VAL A 371 -3.95 9.84 -8.52
CA VAL A 371 -5.04 10.48 -7.80
C VAL A 371 -5.56 11.62 -8.68
N PHE A 372 -6.85 11.63 -8.95
CA PHE A 372 -7.52 12.62 -9.77
C PHE A 372 -8.66 13.24 -8.98
N PHE A 373 -8.72 14.57 -8.96
CA PHE A 373 -9.79 15.31 -8.31
C PHE A 373 -10.80 15.73 -9.36
N LEU A 374 -12.07 15.55 -9.04
CA LEU A 374 -13.17 15.75 -9.95
C LEU A 374 -14.20 16.64 -9.26
N ARG A 375 -14.70 17.60 -10.03
CA ARG A 375 -15.88 18.40 -9.69
C ARG A 375 -16.96 18.11 -10.71
N VAL A 376 -17.83 17.15 -10.42
CA VAL A 376 -18.79 16.63 -11.42
C VAL A 376 -20.16 16.39 -10.80
N PRO A 377 -21.26 16.55 -11.55
CA PRO A 377 -22.60 16.36 -11.02
C PRO A 377 -22.94 14.89 -10.75
N SER A 378 -22.24 13.93 -11.37
CA SER A 378 -22.57 12.51 -11.27
C SER A 378 -21.37 11.56 -11.41
N LEU A 379 -21.53 10.34 -10.88
CA LEU A 379 -20.54 9.26 -11.04
C LEU A 379 -20.40 8.82 -12.51
N ALA A 380 -21.48 8.86 -13.29
CA ALA A 380 -21.45 8.55 -14.71
C ALA A 380 -20.54 9.52 -15.48
N ARG A 381 -20.64 10.83 -15.18
CA ARG A 381 -19.74 11.84 -15.76
C ARG A 381 -18.28 11.62 -15.32
N ALA A 382 -18.06 11.29 -14.05
CA ALA A 382 -16.73 10.95 -13.54
C ALA A 382 -16.09 9.80 -14.33
N ARG A 383 -16.85 8.70 -14.54
CA ARG A 383 -16.40 7.54 -15.33
C ARG A 383 -16.10 7.90 -16.79
N ALA A 384 -16.94 8.74 -17.41
CA ALA A 384 -16.71 9.21 -18.77
C ALA A 384 -15.40 9.99 -18.91
N ILE A 385 -15.10 10.90 -17.97
CA ILE A 385 -13.83 11.66 -17.95
C ILE A 385 -12.62 10.73 -17.78
N ILE A 386 -12.70 9.75 -16.87
CA ILE A 386 -11.60 8.80 -16.64
C ILE A 386 -11.43 7.84 -17.83
N ALA A 387 -12.50 7.50 -18.55
CA ALA A 387 -12.42 6.68 -19.76
C ALA A 387 -11.83 7.46 -20.95
N ASP A 388 -12.03 8.79 -21.01
CA ASP A 388 -11.44 9.62 -22.06
C ASP A 388 -9.94 9.85 -21.82
N THR A 389 -9.15 9.00 -22.47
CA THR A 389 -7.69 9.08 -22.41
C THR A 389 -7.16 10.40 -22.98
N LYS A 390 -7.87 11.11 -23.87
CA LYS A 390 -7.43 12.43 -24.37
C LYS A 390 -7.55 13.49 -23.28
N GLU A 391 -8.62 13.46 -22.50
CA GLU A 391 -8.83 14.36 -21.36
C GLU A 391 -7.76 14.09 -20.28
N MET A 392 -7.50 12.83 -19.93
CA MET A 392 -6.39 12.49 -19.02
C MET A 392 -5.01 12.90 -19.55
N ASN A 393 -4.76 12.71 -20.85
CA ASN A 393 -3.47 13.01 -21.49
C ASN A 393 -3.20 14.50 -21.69
N ARG A 394 -4.24 15.36 -21.75
CA ARG A 394 -4.08 16.83 -21.80
C ARG A 394 -3.51 17.38 -20.50
N HIS A 395 -3.73 16.69 -19.39
CA HIS A 395 -3.38 17.17 -18.04
C HIS A 395 -2.20 16.41 -17.39
N SER A 396 -1.68 15.35 -18.03
CA SER A 396 -0.47 14.63 -17.62
C SER A 396 0.78 15.24 -18.27
N VAL A 397 1.77 15.62 -17.47
CA VAL A 397 3.02 16.32 -17.86
C VAL A 397 3.73 15.71 -19.11
N ALA A 398 3.69 16.49 -20.19
CA ALA A 398 4.60 16.70 -21.34
C ALA A 398 5.44 15.59 -22.02
N ASN A 399 5.61 14.36 -21.53
CA ASN A 399 6.51 13.40 -22.20
C ASN A 399 5.86 12.04 -22.58
N VAL A 400 6.31 11.48 -23.72
CA VAL A 400 5.86 10.20 -24.30
C VAL A 400 6.05 9.01 -23.34
N TRP A 401 7.05 9.07 -22.45
CA TRP A 401 7.34 8.04 -21.46
C TRP A 401 6.39 8.08 -20.28
N THR A 402 5.94 9.25 -19.85
CA THR A 402 4.86 9.42 -18.88
C THR A 402 3.56 8.87 -19.47
N LYS A 403 3.30 9.08 -20.77
CA LYS A 403 2.16 8.48 -21.47
C LYS A 403 2.25 6.95 -21.56
N LEU A 404 3.42 6.39 -21.93
CA LEU A 404 3.65 4.94 -21.90
C LEU A 404 3.48 4.38 -20.49
N ARG A 405 4.03 5.09 -19.49
CA ARG A 405 3.88 4.80 -18.07
C ARG A 405 2.41 4.75 -17.70
N TYR A 406 1.60 5.76 -18.00
CA TYR A 406 0.16 5.76 -17.71
C TYR A 406 -0.59 4.65 -18.47
N ARG A 407 -0.29 4.42 -19.74
CA ARG A 407 -0.98 3.44 -20.59
C ARG A 407 -0.82 2.00 -20.08
N PHE A 408 0.40 1.55 -19.79
CA PHE A 408 0.64 0.23 -19.19
C PHE A 408 0.11 0.10 -17.75
N LYS A 409 -0.24 1.22 -17.12
CA LYS A 409 -0.59 1.32 -15.70
C LYS A 409 -2.09 1.46 -15.43
N LEU A 410 -2.87 1.88 -16.42
CA LEU A 410 -4.32 2.08 -16.36
C LEU A 410 -5.09 0.87 -16.92
N GLU A 411 -4.49 0.13 -17.86
CA GLU A 411 -5.17 -1.00 -18.56
C GLU A 411 -5.50 -2.20 -17.65
N GLU A 412 -4.95 -2.29 -16.43
CA GLU A 412 -5.11 -3.47 -15.55
C GLU A 412 -5.74 -3.17 -14.19
N GLN A 413 -6.09 -1.91 -13.87
CA GLN A 413 -6.56 -1.55 -12.52
C GLN A 413 -7.90 -0.81 -12.57
N GLU A 414 -8.85 -1.31 -11.79
CA GLU A 414 -10.10 -0.62 -11.54
C GLU A 414 -9.84 0.61 -10.66
N PRO A 415 -10.20 1.82 -11.11
CA PRO A 415 -10.12 3.00 -10.27
C PRO A 415 -11.15 2.93 -9.14
N MET A 416 -10.74 3.36 -7.95
CA MET A 416 -11.64 3.57 -6.82
C MET A 416 -12.12 5.02 -6.84
N PHE A 417 -13.43 5.22 -6.93
CA PHE A 417 -14.05 6.52 -6.67
C PHE A 417 -14.36 6.65 -5.18
N GLN A 418 -14.16 7.84 -4.65
CA GLN A 418 -14.36 8.19 -3.25
C GLN A 418 -14.93 9.62 -3.16
N THR A 419 -15.80 9.90 -2.19
CA THR A 419 -16.19 11.28 -1.88
C THR A 419 -14.98 12.09 -1.41
N TYR A 420 -14.88 13.33 -1.89
CA TYR A 420 -13.86 14.25 -1.40
C TYR A 420 -14.27 14.80 -0.04
N VAL A 421 -13.34 14.76 0.92
CA VAL A 421 -13.52 15.31 2.26
C VAL A 421 -12.44 16.39 2.46
N PRO A 422 -12.78 17.66 2.64
CA PRO A 422 -11.81 18.70 2.96
C PRO A 422 -11.43 18.64 4.45
N SER A 423 -10.18 19.00 4.78
CA SER A 423 -9.80 19.40 6.14
C SER A 423 -10.32 20.81 6.45
N SER A 424 -10.33 21.16 7.73
CA SER A 424 -10.56 22.55 8.13
C SER A 424 -9.47 23.45 7.53
N LEU A 425 -9.88 24.58 6.94
CA LEU A 425 -8.95 25.51 6.30
C LEU A 425 -8.06 26.17 7.36
N LEU A 426 -6.75 26.09 7.14
CA LEU A 426 -5.77 26.85 7.90
C LEU A 426 -5.66 28.29 7.36
N GLU A 427 -4.90 29.11 8.07
CA GLU A 427 -4.54 30.47 7.64
C GLU A 427 -4.01 30.46 6.19
N GLY A 428 -4.47 31.44 5.40
CA GLY A 428 -4.17 31.51 3.97
C GLY A 428 -4.98 30.52 3.11
N ARG A 429 -6.10 29.98 3.62
CA ARG A 429 -6.97 29.01 2.91
C ARG A 429 -6.23 27.73 2.52
N ARG A 430 -5.31 27.27 3.37
CA ARG A 430 -4.48 26.09 3.10
C ARG A 430 -5.12 24.83 3.68
N LEU A 431 -5.00 23.72 2.96
CA LEU A 431 -5.42 22.41 3.46
C LEU A 431 -4.27 21.70 4.14
N SER A 432 -4.61 20.86 5.11
CA SER A 432 -3.66 19.97 5.78
C SER A 432 -4.15 18.53 5.82
N ILE A 433 -3.22 17.59 6.00
CA ILE A 433 -3.51 16.22 6.43
C ILE A 433 -2.70 15.92 7.69
N ALA A 434 -3.19 14.98 8.47
CA ALA A 434 -2.49 14.42 9.62
C ALA A 434 -1.81 13.11 9.19
N ARG A 435 -0.48 13.02 9.37
CA ARG A 435 0.25 11.76 9.23
C ARG A 435 0.57 11.21 10.61
N ALA A 436 -0.03 10.07 10.94
CA ALA A 436 0.25 9.30 12.14
C ALA A 436 1.21 8.14 11.86
N HIS A 437 1.96 7.76 12.88
CA HIS A 437 2.87 6.62 12.90
C HIS A 437 2.47 5.65 13.98
N VAL A 438 2.29 4.38 13.63
CA VAL A 438 1.90 3.33 14.57
C VAL A 438 2.79 2.11 14.40
N LEU A 439 3.31 1.58 15.49
CA LEU A 439 3.93 0.25 15.52
C LEU A 439 2.82 -0.79 15.68
N ALA A 440 2.75 -1.73 14.75
CA ALA A 440 1.83 -2.86 14.79
C ALA A 440 2.62 -4.18 14.95
N THR A 441 2.36 -4.92 16.03
CA THR A 441 2.99 -6.21 16.34
C THR A 441 1.97 -7.22 16.87
N PRO A 442 2.21 -8.54 16.77
CA PRO A 442 1.34 -9.55 17.36
C PRO A 442 1.16 -9.44 18.88
N VAL A 443 2.08 -8.77 19.59
CA VAL A 443 2.03 -8.63 21.05
C VAL A 443 1.42 -7.29 21.50
N GLY A 444 1.10 -6.40 20.55
CA GLY A 444 0.55 -5.10 20.87
C GLY A 444 0.76 -4.05 19.78
N ILE A 445 -0.01 -2.97 19.92
CA ILE A 445 -0.01 -1.81 19.03
C ILE A 445 0.41 -0.58 19.85
N GLN A 446 1.27 0.27 19.27
CA GLN A 446 1.75 1.48 19.93
C GLN A 446 1.67 2.67 18.97
N PHE A 447 0.96 3.73 19.39
CA PHE A 447 1.06 5.03 18.73
C PHE A 447 2.45 5.62 18.95
N LEU A 448 3.10 6.02 17.86
CA LEU A 448 4.48 6.52 17.88
C LEU A 448 4.51 8.04 17.81
N SER A 449 3.81 8.66 16.86
CA SER A 449 3.70 10.12 16.75
C SER A 449 2.66 10.52 15.71
N ALA A 450 2.22 11.78 15.72
CA ALA A 450 1.56 12.40 14.58
C ALA A 450 2.05 13.82 14.32
N HIS A 451 1.99 14.23 13.06
CA HIS A 451 2.29 15.60 12.63
C HIS A 451 1.36 16.01 11.50
N ARG A 452 1.30 17.32 11.23
CA ARG A 452 0.59 17.86 10.07
C ARG A 452 1.52 17.93 8.87
N ILE A 453 0.96 17.66 7.71
CA ILE A 453 1.51 18.05 6.42
C ILE A 453 0.57 19.13 5.90
N VAL A 454 1.11 20.28 5.48
CA VAL A 454 0.32 21.46 5.08
C VAL A 454 0.65 21.82 3.64
N SER A 455 -0.37 22.02 2.80
CA SER A 455 -0.15 22.49 1.42
C SER A 455 0.37 23.92 1.44
N ASN A 456 1.42 24.22 0.67
CA ASN A 456 1.89 25.59 0.49
C ASN A 456 0.99 26.41 -0.46
N ARG A 457 -0.01 25.78 -1.09
CA ARG A 457 -0.90 26.44 -2.04
C ARG A 457 -2.29 26.68 -1.43
N PRO A 458 -2.85 27.89 -1.60
CA PRO A 458 -4.19 28.20 -1.13
C PRO A 458 -5.24 27.48 -1.98
N VAL A 459 -6.35 27.08 -1.35
CA VAL A 459 -7.56 26.63 -2.05
C VAL A 459 -8.15 27.82 -2.81
N PRO A 460 -8.44 27.67 -4.12
CA PRO A 460 -8.98 28.75 -4.94
C PRO A 460 -10.37 29.21 -4.46
N GLU A 461 -10.82 30.38 -4.92
CA GLU A 461 -12.13 30.94 -4.58
C GLU A 461 -13.30 30.16 -5.17
N SER A 462 -13.08 29.59 -6.34
CA SER A 462 -14.02 28.75 -7.05
C SER A 462 -13.26 27.65 -7.79
N LEU A 463 -13.99 26.59 -8.12
CA LEU A 463 -13.46 25.47 -8.88
C LEU A 463 -14.43 25.16 -10.01
N ALA A 464 -13.92 25.10 -11.23
CA ALA A 464 -14.71 24.75 -12.41
C ALA A 464 -15.11 23.27 -12.40
N GLU A 465 -16.21 22.95 -13.08
CA GLU A 465 -16.62 21.57 -13.29
C GLU A 465 -15.64 20.81 -14.21
N GLY A 466 -15.56 19.50 -14.01
CA GLY A 466 -14.70 18.58 -14.75
C GLY A 466 -13.53 18.05 -13.92
N LEU A 467 -12.45 17.70 -14.62
CA LEU A 467 -11.19 17.29 -14.02
C LEU A 467 -10.45 18.53 -13.48
N VAL A 468 -10.02 18.46 -12.22
CA VAL A 468 -9.23 19.54 -11.61
C VAL A 468 -7.85 19.58 -12.24
N THR A 469 -7.52 20.72 -12.85
CA THR A 469 -6.31 20.90 -13.66
C THR A 469 -5.08 21.21 -12.83
N ASP A 470 -5.22 21.97 -11.74
CA ASP A 470 -4.20 22.16 -10.71
C ASP A 470 -4.62 21.45 -9.41
N PRO A 471 -4.17 20.20 -9.20
CA PRO A 471 -4.53 19.45 -8.01
C PRO A 471 -3.68 19.82 -6.78
N ALA A 472 -2.63 20.64 -6.92
CA ALA A 472 -1.68 20.91 -5.85
C ALA A 472 -2.30 21.55 -4.58
N PRO A 473 -3.33 22.42 -4.66
CA PRO A 473 -4.04 22.88 -3.47
C PRO A 473 -4.80 21.77 -2.71
N PHE A 474 -5.17 20.68 -3.41
CA PHE A 474 -6.04 19.63 -2.89
C PHE A 474 -5.31 18.32 -2.57
N ILE A 475 -4.08 18.15 -3.07
CA ILE A 475 -3.18 17.07 -2.67
C ILE A 475 -2.17 17.60 -1.68
N VAL A 476 -2.34 17.22 -0.42
CA VAL A 476 -1.37 17.53 0.63
C VAL A 476 -0.36 16.40 0.68
N ASN A 477 0.67 16.47 -0.17
CA ASN A 477 1.75 15.49 -0.24
C ASN A 477 3.08 16.22 -0.41
N TYR A 478 4.13 15.76 0.28
CA TYR A 478 5.47 16.33 0.18
C TYR A 478 5.99 16.42 -1.26
N SER A 479 5.65 15.45 -2.11
CA SER A 479 6.04 15.47 -3.53
C SER A 479 5.46 16.63 -4.34
N LEU A 480 4.55 17.42 -3.75
CA LEU A 480 3.78 18.49 -4.38
C LEU A 480 3.80 19.80 -3.56
N ASP A 481 4.96 20.14 -2.98
CA ASP A 481 5.20 21.43 -2.31
C ASP A 481 4.33 21.60 -1.04
N SER A 482 4.60 20.77 -0.04
CA SER A 482 3.97 20.82 1.28
C SER A 482 5.02 20.89 2.39
N GLU A 483 4.66 21.47 3.52
CA GLU A 483 5.53 21.61 4.70
C GLU A 483 5.07 20.74 5.88
N HIS A 484 6.02 20.33 6.72
CA HIS A 484 5.75 19.62 7.97
C HIS A 484 5.48 20.64 9.08
N ALA A 485 4.46 20.39 9.89
CA ALA A 485 4.12 21.24 11.04
C ALA A 485 3.74 20.39 12.26
N LEU A 486 3.97 20.95 13.45
CA LEU A 486 3.48 20.36 14.69
C LEU A 486 1.95 20.33 14.71
N MET A 487 1.41 19.28 15.30
CA MET A 487 -0.02 19.12 15.51
C MET A 487 -0.40 19.69 16.88
N PRO A 488 -1.52 20.43 16.99
CA PRO A 488 -2.05 20.81 18.29
C PRO A 488 -2.35 19.57 19.15
N PRO A 489 -2.12 19.60 20.48
CA PRO A 489 -2.29 18.42 21.34
C PRO A 489 -3.69 17.81 21.31
N GLU A 490 -4.73 18.63 21.15
CA GLU A 490 -6.12 18.15 21.07
C GLU A 490 -6.37 17.36 19.78
N GLU A 491 -5.89 17.87 18.65
CA GLU A 491 -5.95 17.14 17.38
C GLU A 491 -5.09 15.88 17.40
N GLU A 492 -3.90 15.93 18.02
CA GLU A 492 -3.03 14.76 18.13
C GLU A 492 -3.73 13.63 18.90
N ARG A 493 -4.47 13.92 19.97
CA ARG A 493 -5.26 12.92 20.70
C ARG A 493 -6.37 12.31 19.84
N MET A 494 -7.06 13.11 19.02
CA MET A 494 -8.07 12.62 18.09
C MET A 494 -7.44 11.69 17.04
N VAL A 495 -6.30 12.11 16.48
CA VAL A 495 -5.54 11.35 15.49
C VAL A 495 -4.96 10.07 16.10
N GLU A 496 -4.46 10.10 17.33
CA GLU A 496 -3.98 8.93 18.07
C GLU A 496 -5.09 7.88 18.19
N LYS A 497 -6.28 8.29 18.64
CA LYS A 497 -7.43 7.39 18.78
C LYS A 497 -7.80 6.74 17.45
N ALA A 498 -7.90 7.53 16.38
CA ALA A 498 -8.20 7.05 15.04
C ALA A 498 -7.08 6.14 14.47
N ALA A 499 -5.81 6.49 14.69
CA ALA A 499 -4.65 5.71 14.26
C ALA A 499 -4.60 4.33 14.93
N LEU A 500 -4.87 4.27 16.23
CA LEU A 500 -4.96 3.01 16.96
C LEU A 500 -6.17 2.17 16.50
N SER A 501 -7.30 2.80 16.17
CA SER A 501 -8.46 2.10 15.59
C SER A 501 -8.14 1.47 14.23
N VAL A 502 -7.54 2.24 13.31
CA VAL A 502 -7.08 1.72 12.01
C VAL A 502 -6.08 0.58 12.20
N ALA A 503 -5.09 0.75 13.09
CA ALA A 503 -4.10 -0.29 13.33
C ALA A 503 -4.73 -1.58 13.90
N ARG A 504 -5.68 -1.48 14.85
CA ARG A 504 -6.42 -2.64 15.36
C ARG A 504 -7.16 -3.37 14.24
N ALA A 505 -7.81 -2.64 13.35
CA ALA A 505 -8.53 -3.22 12.23
C ALA A 505 -7.61 -3.97 11.26
N LEU A 506 -6.46 -3.38 10.94
CA LEU A 506 -5.47 -4.00 10.06
C LEU A 506 -4.80 -5.21 10.73
N CYS A 507 -4.46 -5.14 12.02
CA CYS A 507 -3.95 -6.26 12.81
C CYS A 507 -4.94 -7.42 12.88
N TRP A 508 -6.22 -7.14 13.14
CA TRP A 508 -7.29 -8.15 13.11
C TRP A 508 -7.40 -8.84 11.75
N ALA A 509 -7.28 -8.08 10.66
CA ALA A 509 -7.22 -8.64 9.32
C ALA A 509 -5.95 -9.47 9.11
N VAL A 510 -4.80 -9.09 9.65
CA VAL A 510 -3.58 -9.92 9.58
C VAL A 510 -3.79 -11.25 10.31
N GLU A 511 -4.21 -11.21 11.57
CA GLU A 511 -4.33 -12.37 12.44
C GLU A 511 -5.35 -13.39 11.93
N SER A 512 -6.39 -12.92 11.24
CA SER A 512 -7.39 -13.81 10.64
C SER A 512 -6.95 -14.43 9.31
N ARG A 513 -5.88 -13.92 8.68
CA ARG A 513 -5.53 -14.25 7.28
C ARG A 513 -4.14 -14.81 7.09
N PHE A 514 -3.18 -14.41 7.91
CA PHE A 514 -1.78 -14.76 7.77
C PHE A 514 -1.29 -15.57 8.97
N GLN A 515 -0.27 -16.38 8.74
CA GLN A 515 0.48 -17.00 9.82
C GLN A 515 1.29 -15.93 10.56
N THR A 516 1.14 -15.85 11.89
CA THR A 516 1.75 -14.79 12.74
C THR A 516 2.78 -15.33 13.74
N GLY A 517 3.14 -16.60 13.64
CA GLY A 517 4.13 -17.27 14.49
C GLY A 517 4.48 -18.66 13.96
N PRO A 518 5.44 -19.37 14.58
CA PRO A 518 5.83 -20.72 14.16
C PRO A 518 4.62 -21.63 13.99
N ALA A 519 4.63 -22.49 12.97
CA ALA A 519 3.59 -23.52 12.85
C ALA A 519 3.72 -24.46 14.05
N GLY A 520 2.67 -24.53 14.86
CA GLY A 520 2.60 -25.40 16.05
C GLY A 520 2.46 -26.88 15.71
#